data_AF-A0A9D4TCJ2-F1
#
_entry.id   AF-A0A9D4TCJ2-F1
#
_cell.length_a   1.000
_cell.length_b   1.000
_cell.length_c   1.000
_cell.angle_alpha   90.00
_cell.angle_beta   90.00
_cell.angle_gamma   90.00
#
_symmetry.space_group_name_H-M   'P 1'
#
loop_
_entity.id
_entity.type
_entity.pdbx_description
1 polymer ?
#
loop_
_entity_poly.entity_id
_entity_poly.type
_entity_poly.pdbx_seq_one_letter_code
_entity_poly.pdbx_strand_id
1 'polypeptide(L)'
;MIAHCPVAVVRQTENAQWSANVQRNTTMVLYCAHKGEISTEPLCDNSVGSMLLFEAQAGALRTLRYRRHFDANPDVQVALCKVCGGEQETTEHIVLKCTQLTPRPTEGTTLPLALGFESTEDRRNDAVSVHSFDGSKEEAAAFLDLGLFIGINGCSLKTAENLAVAATIPRDRLLIETDCPWCEIRPTHAGAKLIRTSFPAKKKERFEPGFMVKGRNEPANLV
;
A
#
# COMPACT_ATOMS: atom_id res chain seq x y z
N MET A 1 -37.43 -10.94 -16.11
CA MET A 1 -36.04 -10.80 -16.59
C MET A 1 -35.18 -10.41 -15.40
N ILE A 2 -34.27 -11.29 -14.97
CA ILE A 2 -33.46 -11.09 -13.75
C ILE A 2 -32.34 -10.09 -14.10
N ALA A 3 -32.41 -8.88 -13.53
CA ALA A 3 -31.36 -7.89 -13.65
C ALA A 3 -30.06 -8.48 -13.08
N HIS A 4 -29.10 -8.78 -13.95
CA HIS A 4 -27.80 -9.31 -13.54
C HIS A 4 -27.11 -8.26 -12.65
N CYS A 5 -26.68 -8.67 -11.46
CA CYS A 5 -25.96 -7.80 -10.53
C CYS A 5 -24.67 -7.30 -11.22
N PRO A 6 -24.51 -5.99 -11.45
CA PRO A 6 -23.38 -5.47 -12.22
C PRO A 6 -22.00 -5.81 -11.64
N VAL A 7 -21.93 -6.02 -10.33
CA VAL A 7 -20.70 -6.43 -9.63
C VAL A 7 -20.29 -7.87 -9.99
N ALA A 8 -21.25 -8.77 -10.18
CA ALA A 8 -20.97 -10.16 -10.56
C ALA A 8 -20.39 -10.25 -11.98
N VAL A 9 -20.87 -9.40 -12.90
CA VAL A 9 -20.38 -9.31 -14.27
C VAL A 9 -18.94 -8.78 -14.32
N VAL A 10 -18.61 -7.76 -13.50
CA VAL A 10 -17.24 -7.24 -13.38
C VAL A 10 -16.31 -8.34 -12.89
N ARG A 11 -16.65 -9.02 -11.79
CA ARG A 11 -15.82 -10.08 -11.22
C ARG A 11 -15.61 -11.24 -12.20
N GLN A 12 -16.65 -11.65 -12.92
CA GLN A 12 -16.55 -12.71 -13.93
C GLN A 12 -15.64 -12.30 -15.09
N THR A 13 -15.75 -11.05 -15.55
CA THR A 13 -14.92 -10.52 -16.64
C THR A 13 -13.45 -10.42 -16.23
N GLU A 14 -13.18 -9.89 -15.03
CA GLU A 14 -11.81 -9.80 -14.49
C GLU A 14 -11.20 -11.18 -14.28
N ASN A 15 -11.95 -12.15 -13.72
CA ASN A 15 -11.49 -13.53 -13.60
C ASN A 15 -11.16 -14.14 -14.97
N ALA A 16 -12.00 -13.93 -15.99
CA ALA A 16 -11.76 -14.46 -17.33
C ALA A 16 -10.52 -13.83 -18.00
N GLN A 17 -10.36 -12.50 -17.88
CA GLN A 17 -9.19 -11.79 -18.41
C GLN A 17 -7.90 -12.18 -17.70
N TRP A 18 -7.93 -12.28 -16.37
CA TRP A 18 -6.82 -12.74 -15.57
C TRP A 18 -6.41 -14.15 -16.00
N SER A 19 -7.33 -15.11 -16.04
CA SER A 19 -7.05 -16.48 -16.47
C SER A 19 -6.44 -16.53 -17.87
N ALA A 20 -6.96 -15.76 -18.82
CA ALA A 20 -6.43 -15.71 -20.18
C ALA A 20 -5.02 -15.10 -20.26
N ASN A 21 -4.73 -14.07 -19.46
CA ASN A 21 -3.42 -13.42 -19.43
C ASN A 21 -2.37 -14.29 -18.75
N VAL A 22 -2.73 -14.95 -17.65
CA VAL A 22 -1.81 -15.80 -16.89
C VAL A 22 -1.45 -17.06 -17.68
N GLN A 23 -2.38 -17.63 -18.45
CA GLN A 23 -2.11 -18.75 -19.36
C GLN A 23 -1.07 -18.44 -20.46
N ARG A 24 -0.90 -17.16 -20.82
CA ARG A 24 0.12 -16.73 -21.80
C ARG A 24 1.51 -16.58 -21.20
N ASN A 25 1.63 -16.56 -19.87
CA ASN A 25 2.90 -16.42 -19.19
C ASN A 25 3.40 -17.79 -18.73
N THR A 26 4.47 -18.29 -19.37
CA THR A 26 5.01 -19.63 -19.15
C THR A 26 5.50 -19.86 -17.72
N THR A 27 5.96 -18.84 -17.00
CA THR A 27 6.37 -18.97 -15.59
C THR A 27 5.18 -19.06 -14.64
N MET A 28 3.98 -18.64 -15.07
CA MET A 28 2.77 -18.64 -14.26
C MET A 28 1.89 -19.88 -14.44
N VAL A 29 2.28 -20.82 -15.31
CA VAL A 29 1.54 -22.06 -15.57
C VAL A 29 1.35 -22.87 -14.28
N LEU A 30 2.36 -22.94 -13.42
CA LEU A 30 2.29 -23.60 -12.12
C LEU A 30 1.29 -22.92 -11.17
N TYR A 31 1.28 -21.58 -11.13
CA TYR A 31 0.36 -20.82 -10.29
C TYR A 31 -1.09 -20.97 -10.78
N CYS A 32 -1.32 -20.94 -12.10
CA CYS A 32 -2.63 -21.19 -12.70
C CYS A 32 -3.19 -22.58 -12.41
N ALA A 33 -2.33 -23.61 -12.36
CA ALA A 33 -2.77 -24.96 -12.03
C ALA A 33 -3.34 -25.08 -10.61
N HIS A 34 -2.95 -24.17 -9.70
CA HIS A 34 -3.34 -24.21 -8.29
C HIS A 34 -4.37 -23.12 -7.92
N LYS A 35 -4.31 -21.93 -8.55
CA LYS A 35 -5.20 -20.81 -8.24
C LYS A 35 -6.28 -20.65 -9.29
N GLY A 36 -7.45 -21.25 -9.04
CA GLY A 36 -8.58 -21.26 -9.97
C GLY A 36 -9.46 -20.01 -9.96
N GLU A 37 -9.40 -19.18 -8.92
CA GLU A 37 -10.15 -17.94 -8.82
C GLU A 37 -9.41 -16.86 -8.03
N ILE A 38 -9.80 -15.59 -8.21
CA ILE A 38 -9.32 -14.50 -7.36
C ILE A 38 -9.98 -14.62 -5.99
N SER A 39 -9.20 -15.15 -5.04
CA SER A 39 -9.55 -15.32 -3.63
C SER A 39 -8.35 -14.95 -2.73
N THR A 40 -8.65 -14.78 -1.44
CA THR A 40 -7.65 -14.58 -0.39
C THR A 40 -6.91 -15.89 -0.13
N GLU A 41 -5.58 -15.87 -0.22
CA GLU A 41 -4.72 -17.04 -0.01
C GLU A 41 -4.07 -16.98 1.38
N PRO A 42 -4.04 -18.07 2.16
CA PRO A 42 -3.38 -18.14 3.46
C PRO A 42 -1.87 -18.40 3.30
N LEU A 43 -1.20 -17.63 2.44
CA LEU A 43 0.26 -17.69 2.25
C LEU A 43 1.02 -17.20 3.50
N CYS A 44 0.42 -16.26 4.22
CA CYS A 44 0.77 -15.93 5.59
C CYS A 44 -0.28 -16.57 6.51
N ASP A 45 0.09 -16.90 7.75
CA ASP A 45 -0.80 -17.55 8.73
C ASP A 45 -2.05 -16.71 9.12
N ASN A 46 -2.23 -15.53 8.50
CA ASN A 46 -3.31 -14.56 8.70
C ASN A 46 -3.54 -14.19 10.17
N SER A 47 -2.53 -14.41 11.00
CA SER A 47 -2.54 -14.01 12.39
C SER A 47 -2.44 -12.50 12.50
N VAL A 48 -2.89 -11.97 13.63
CA VAL A 48 -2.76 -10.53 13.92
C VAL A 48 -1.30 -10.10 13.91
N GLY A 49 -0.38 -10.96 14.36
CA GLY A 49 1.06 -10.67 14.31
C GLY A 49 1.60 -10.63 12.90
N SER A 50 1.24 -11.58 12.02
CA SER A 50 1.71 -11.56 10.63
C SER A 50 1.16 -10.39 9.84
N MET A 51 -0.11 -10.01 10.08
CA MET A 51 -0.70 -8.81 9.48
C MET A 51 0.04 -7.55 9.93
N LEU A 52 0.25 -7.36 11.23
CA LEU A 52 0.91 -6.18 11.77
C LEU A 52 2.41 -6.12 11.38
N LEU A 53 3.09 -7.26 11.29
CA LEU A 53 4.46 -7.34 10.81
C LEU A 53 4.56 -6.97 9.34
N PHE A 54 3.64 -7.47 8.51
CA PHE A 54 3.55 -7.08 7.10
C PHE A 54 3.29 -5.58 6.95
N GLU A 55 2.34 -5.02 7.71
CA GLU A 55 2.09 -3.57 7.70
C GLU A 55 3.34 -2.78 8.14
N ALA A 56 4.11 -3.29 9.10
CA ALA A 56 5.34 -2.66 9.55
C ALA A 56 6.41 -2.67 8.43
N GLN A 57 6.62 -3.82 7.80
CA GLN A 57 7.56 -4.01 6.69
C GLN A 57 7.18 -3.19 5.46
N ALA A 58 5.88 -3.04 5.19
CA ALA A 58 5.35 -2.22 4.10
C ALA A 58 5.29 -0.72 4.43
N GLY A 59 5.69 -0.29 5.64
CA GLY A 59 5.60 1.11 6.08
C GLY A 59 4.17 1.61 6.29
N ALA A 60 3.18 0.72 6.36
CA ALA A 60 1.76 1.03 6.47
C ALA A 60 1.20 0.90 7.90
N LEU A 61 2.01 0.49 8.87
CA LEU A 61 1.56 0.23 10.25
C LEU A 61 1.09 1.50 10.97
N ARG A 62 -0.23 1.64 11.11
CA ARG A 62 -0.88 2.79 11.79
C ARG A 62 -1.07 2.53 13.27
N THR A 63 0.01 2.68 14.03
CA THR A 63 -0.03 2.51 15.50
C THR A 63 -0.96 3.52 16.18
N LEU A 64 -1.57 3.16 17.31
CA LEU A 64 -2.36 4.12 18.09
C LEU A 64 -1.54 5.33 18.53
N ARG A 65 -0.24 5.16 18.82
CA ARG A 65 0.64 6.30 19.15
C ARG A 65 0.75 7.29 17.99
N TYR A 66 0.86 6.80 16.76
CA TYR A 66 0.82 7.64 15.56
C TYR A 66 -0.56 8.29 15.39
N ARG A 67 -1.65 7.51 15.56
CA ARG A 67 -3.02 8.01 15.40
C ARG A 67 -3.41 9.11 16.40
N ARG A 68 -2.79 9.17 17.58
CA ARG A 68 -3.02 10.24 18.58
C ARG A 68 -2.90 11.64 18.03
N HIS A 69 -2.02 11.85 17.05
CA HIS A 69 -1.81 13.15 16.43
C HIS A 69 -3.05 13.67 15.70
N PHE A 70 -3.98 12.78 15.33
CA PHE A 70 -5.11 13.09 14.44
C PHE A 70 -6.47 12.62 14.95
N ASP A 71 -6.52 11.83 16.03
CA ASP A 71 -7.73 11.18 16.53
C ASP A 71 -7.92 11.44 18.03
N ALA A 72 -8.86 12.32 18.38
CA ALA A 72 -9.13 12.73 19.76
C ALA A 72 -9.91 11.70 20.60
N ASN A 73 -10.20 10.50 20.06
CA ASN A 73 -10.85 9.44 20.81
C ASN A 73 -10.03 9.09 22.07
N PRO A 74 -10.63 9.06 23.28
CA PRO A 74 -9.92 8.77 24.52
C PRO A 74 -9.09 7.48 24.49
N ASP A 75 -9.59 6.42 23.85
CA ASP A 75 -8.89 5.14 23.74
C ASP A 75 -7.63 5.25 22.87
N VAL A 76 -7.70 6.09 21.83
CA VAL A 76 -6.55 6.42 20.97
C VAL A 76 -5.61 7.34 21.71
N GLN A 77 -6.12 8.30 22.49
CA GLN A 77 -5.34 9.19 23.35
C GLN A 77 -4.64 8.45 24.50
N VAL A 78 -5.09 7.26 24.89
CA VAL A 78 -4.37 6.36 25.81
C VAL A 78 -3.33 5.48 25.10
N ALA A 79 -3.50 5.22 23.80
CA ALA A 79 -2.62 4.46 22.91
C ALA A 79 -1.95 3.24 23.55
N LEU A 80 -2.69 2.50 24.37
CA LEU A 80 -2.24 1.19 24.83
C LEU A 80 -2.39 0.19 23.69
N CYS A 81 -1.44 -0.74 23.58
CA CYS A 81 -1.47 -1.78 22.58
C CYS A 81 -2.79 -2.55 22.66
N LYS A 82 -3.53 -2.60 21.55
CA LYS A 82 -4.82 -3.31 21.49
C LYS A 82 -4.70 -4.82 21.70
N VAL A 83 -3.50 -5.35 21.51
CA VAL A 83 -3.22 -6.78 21.64
C VAL A 83 -2.93 -7.13 23.10
N CYS A 84 -1.93 -6.49 23.72
CA CYS A 84 -1.50 -6.86 25.06
C CYS A 84 -2.08 -6.00 26.19
N GLY A 85 -2.55 -4.79 25.89
CA GLY A 85 -3.06 -3.81 26.85
C GLY A 85 -2.04 -3.23 27.85
N GLY A 86 -0.81 -3.75 27.89
CA GLY A 86 0.16 -3.47 28.95
C GLY A 86 1.20 -2.39 28.64
N GLU A 87 1.37 -2.01 27.37
CA GLU A 87 2.40 -1.09 26.90
C GLU A 87 1.84 -0.13 25.85
N GLN A 88 2.54 0.97 25.57
CA GLN A 88 2.13 1.85 24.47
C GLN A 88 2.28 1.18 23.10
N GLU A 89 1.25 1.33 22.27
CA GLU A 89 1.22 0.82 20.91
C GLU A 89 2.17 1.63 20.02
N THR A 90 3.41 1.18 19.95
CA THR A 90 4.47 1.72 19.09
C THR A 90 4.88 0.68 18.07
N THR A 91 5.54 1.09 16.99
CA THR A 91 6.08 0.16 15.99
C THR A 91 7.07 -0.79 16.65
N GLU A 92 7.95 -0.28 17.50
CA GLU A 92 8.91 -1.09 18.25
C GLU A 92 8.20 -2.10 19.18
N HIS A 93 7.11 -1.70 19.85
CA HIS A 93 6.35 -2.62 20.69
C HIS A 93 5.69 -3.73 19.87
N ILE A 94 4.95 -3.38 18.82
CA ILE A 94 4.25 -4.34 17.95
C ILE A 94 5.26 -5.30 17.30
N VAL A 95 6.36 -4.78 16.79
CA VAL A 95 7.30 -5.58 15.99
C VAL A 95 8.25 -6.41 16.85
N LEU A 96 8.68 -5.91 18.02
CA LEU A 96 9.76 -6.52 18.79
C LEU A 96 9.38 -7.02 20.19
N LYS A 97 8.33 -6.46 20.81
CA LYS A 97 8.11 -6.63 22.27
C LYS A 97 6.76 -7.26 22.63
N CYS A 98 5.78 -7.24 21.74
CA CYS A 98 4.43 -7.70 22.05
C CYS A 98 4.38 -9.23 22.14
N THR A 99 4.46 -9.76 23.37
CA THR A 99 4.50 -11.21 23.65
C THR A 99 3.18 -11.94 23.39
N GLN A 100 2.09 -11.19 23.21
CA GLN A 100 0.75 -11.68 22.91
C GLN A 100 0.44 -11.73 21.40
N LEU A 101 1.36 -11.32 20.54
CA LEU A 101 1.24 -11.55 19.10
C LEU A 101 1.59 -12.99 18.76
N THR A 102 0.88 -13.50 17.76
CA THR A 102 1.21 -14.73 17.06
C THR A 102 1.43 -14.32 15.60
N PRO A 103 2.54 -14.72 14.94
CA PRO A 103 3.73 -15.28 15.58
C PRO A 103 4.38 -14.28 16.54
N ARG A 104 5.02 -14.79 17.60
CA ARG A 104 5.68 -13.94 18.59
C ARG A 104 6.92 -13.29 17.95
N PRO A 105 7.23 -12.02 18.27
CA PRO A 105 8.53 -11.43 17.93
C PRO A 105 9.71 -12.32 18.36
N THR A 106 10.68 -12.51 17.47
CA THR A 106 11.85 -13.34 17.73
C THR A 106 12.83 -12.62 18.67
N GLU A 107 13.28 -13.31 19.72
CA GLU A 107 14.27 -12.76 20.66
C GLU A 107 15.60 -12.47 19.96
N GLY A 108 16.15 -11.27 20.18
CA GLY A 108 17.43 -10.84 19.60
C GLY A 108 17.34 -10.10 18.26
N THR A 109 16.16 -9.99 17.66
CA THR A 109 15.96 -9.22 16.41
C THR A 109 15.97 -7.71 16.68
N THR A 110 16.77 -6.96 15.92
CA THR A 110 16.73 -5.49 15.93
C THR A 110 15.60 -4.98 15.05
N LEU A 111 15.12 -3.74 15.25
CA LEU A 111 14.05 -3.18 14.42
C LEU A 111 14.40 -3.23 12.92
N PRO A 112 15.62 -2.88 12.47
CA PRO A 112 16.00 -3.06 11.07
C PRO A 112 15.88 -4.51 10.59
N LEU A 113 16.41 -5.47 11.35
CA LEU A 113 16.31 -6.89 10.97
C LEU A 113 14.85 -7.36 10.87
N ALA A 114 13.98 -6.94 11.79
CA ALA A 114 12.55 -7.28 11.77
C ALA A 114 11.82 -6.65 10.57
N LEU A 115 12.24 -5.46 10.16
CA LEU A 115 11.73 -4.77 8.98
C LEU A 115 12.34 -5.30 7.67
N GLY A 116 13.24 -6.29 7.73
CA GLY A 116 13.81 -6.96 6.55
C GLY A 116 15.16 -6.42 6.09
N PHE A 117 15.87 -5.64 6.89
CA PHE A 117 17.22 -5.14 6.56
C PHE A 117 18.30 -6.14 6.98
N GLU A 118 19.15 -6.61 6.06
CA GLU A 118 20.19 -7.62 6.34
C GLU A 118 21.35 -7.11 7.22
N SER A 119 21.68 -5.81 7.19
CA SER A 119 22.64 -5.18 8.10
C SER A 119 22.47 -3.65 8.17
N THR A 120 23.11 -3.00 9.15
CA THR A 120 23.21 -1.52 9.20
C THR A 120 24.25 -0.94 8.24
N GLU A 121 25.05 -1.80 7.59
CA GLU A 121 26.19 -1.43 6.74
C GLU A 121 25.95 -1.69 5.25
N ASP A 122 24.96 -2.51 4.88
CA ASP A 122 24.56 -2.77 3.49
C ASP A 122 23.75 -1.60 2.91
N ARG A 123 24.46 -0.50 2.67
CA ARG A 123 23.95 0.64 1.88
C ARG A 123 24.16 0.46 0.38
N ARG A 124 24.45 -0.76 -0.10
CA ARG A 124 24.85 -1.03 -1.49
C ARG A 124 24.25 -2.32 -2.03
N ASN A 125 23.00 -2.26 -2.47
CA ASN A 125 22.53 -2.70 -3.80
C ASN A 125 21.03 -3.05 -3.84
N ASP A 126 20.36 -3.18 -2.71
CA ASP A 126 18.91 -3.32 -2.68
C ASP A 126 18.30 -1.91 -2.60
N ALA A 127 17.76 -1.44 -3.72
CA ALA A 127 17.06 -0.16 -3.77
C ALA A 127 15.77 -0.25 -2.93
N VAL A 128 15.87 0.07 -1.65
CA VAL A 128 14.72 0.15 -0.75
C VAL A 128 13.96 1.45 -1.02
N SER A 129 12.65 1.34 -1.24
CA SER A 129 11.77 2.47 -1.51
C SER A 129 10.68 2.60 -0.45
N VAL A 130 10.39 3.84 -0.07
CA VAL A 130 9.19 4.20 0.70
C VAL A 130 8.02 4.31 -0.29
N HIS A 131 7.21 3.26 -0.37
CA HIS A 131 6.03 3.18 -1.22
C HIS A 131 4.93 4.15 -0.78
N SER A 132 4.18 4.71 -1.73
CA SER A 132 2.94 5.48 -1.50
C SER A 132 3.10 6.61 -0.47
N PHE A 133 4.19 7.37 -0.56
CA PHE A 133 4.56 8.33 0.46
C PHE A 133 3.60 9.53 0.49
N ASP A 134 3.01 9.82 1.66
CA ASP A 134 2.12 10.97 1.90
C ASP A 134 2.53 11.81 3.12
N GLY A 135 3.74 11.60 3.64
CA GLY A 135 4.30 12.26 4.81
C GLY A 135 4.79 13.69 4.58
N SER A 136 5.41 14.25 5.62
CA SER A 136 5.95 15.60 5.68
C SER A 136 7.28 15.78 4.93
N LYS A 137 7.70 17.03 4.75
CA LYS A 137 9.00 17.35 4.13
C LYS A 137 10.16 16.85 4.99
N GLU A 138 10.02 16.90 6.31
CA GLU A 138 11.00 16.45 7.28
C GLU A 138 11.16 14.92 7.22
N GLU A 139 10.06 14.18 7.09
CA GLU A 139 10.10 12.72 6.89
C GLU A 139 10.73 12.36 5.54
N ALA A 140 10.37 13.07 4.47
CA ALA A 140 10.98 12.85 3.15
C ALA A 140 12.50 13.06 3.20
N ALA A 141 12.97 14.12 3.85
CA ALA A 141 14.40 14.38 4.03
C ALA A 141 15.09 13.28 4.83
N ALA A 142 14.48 12.82 5.93
CA ALA A 142 15.03 11.73 6.74
C ALA A 142 15.18 10.42 5.94
N PHE A 143 14.21 10.07 5.09
CA PHE A 143 14.31 8.90 4.22
C PHE A 143 15.38 9.06 3.13
N LEU A 144 15.52 10.26 2.58
CA LEU A 144 16.57 10.56 1.59
C LEU A 144 17.97 10.50 2.21
N ASP A 145 18.15 10.96 3.45
CA ASP A 145 19.42 10.87 4.19
C ASP A 145 19.83 9.41 4.47
N LEU A 146 18.85 8.52 4.61
CA LEU A 146 19.06 7.07 4.69
C LEU A 146 19.38 6.42 3.33
N GLY A 147 19.31 7.20 2.23
CA GLY A 147 19.59 6.72 0.87
C GLY A 147 18.41 6.00 0.20
N LEU A 148 17.19 6.13 0.75
CA LEU A 148 16.01 5.46 0.22
C LEU A 148 15.41 6.20 -0.98
N PHE A 149 14.67 5.46 -1.80
CA PHE A 149 13.81 6.02 -2.84
C PHE A 149 12.42 6.37 -2.25
N ILE A 150 11.71 7.31 -2.87
CA ILE A 150 10.36 7.72 -2.46
C ILE A 150 9.38 7.49 -3.61
N GLY A 151 8.38 6.65 -3.39
CA GLY A 151 7.28 6.38 -4.32
C GLY A 151 6.15 7.39 -4.17
N ILE A 152 5.70 7.95 -5.30
CA ILE A 152 4.61 8.93 -5.38
C ILE A 152 3.49 8.38 -6.26
N ASN A 153 2.26 8.48 -5.76
CA ASN A 153 1.04 8.16 -6.49
C ASN A 153 -0.05 9.24 -6.29
N GLY A 154 -1.28 8.96 -6.70
CA GLY A 154 -2.37 9.94 -6.55
C GLY A 154 -2.77 10.27 -5.11
N CYS A 155 -2.45 9.43 -4.13
CA CYS A 155 -2.60 9.72 -2.70
C CYS A 155 -1.59 10.76 -2.23
N SER A 156 -0.36 10.72 -2.75
CA SER A 156 0.74 11.66 -2.53
C SER A 156 0.55 13.04 -3.20
N LEU A 157 -0.59 13.27 -3.89
CA LEU A 157 -0.84 14.50 -4.66
C LEU A 157 -2.20 15.14 -4.33
N LYS A 158 -2.78 14.77 -3.18
CA LYS A 158 -4.11 15.21 -2.74
C LYS A 158 -4.16 16.68 -2.35
N THR A 159 -3.20 17.16 -1.58
CA THR A 159 -3.20 18.52 -1.02
C THR A 159 -2.08 19.39 -1.62
N ALA A 160 -2.18 20.71 -1.44
CA ALA A 160 -1.11 21.63 -1.85
C ALA A 160 0.20 21.36 -1.09
N GLU A 161 0.10 20.94 0.16
CA GLU A 161 1.24 20.51 0.98
C GLU A 161 1.89 19.26 0.39
N ASN A 162 1.11 18.24 0.00
CA ASN A 162 1.69 17.04 -0.62
C ASN A 162 2.42 17.37 -1.93
N LEU A 163 1.88 18.29 -2.75
CA LEU A 163 2.58 18.77 -3.95
C LEU A 163 3.91 19.47 -3.61
N ALA A 164 3.93 20.27 -2.54
CA ALA A 164 5.14 20.94 -2.09
C ALA A 164 6.18 19.93 -1.59
N VAL A 165 5.77 18.89 -0.87
CA VAL A 165 6.66 17.81 -0.43
C VAL A 165 7.20 17.04 -1.64
N ALA A 166 6.33 16.59 -2.56
CA ALA A 166 6.74 15.86 -3.76
C ALA A 166 7.76 16.64 -4.61
N ALA A 167 7.64 17.97 -4.68
CA ALA A 167 8.57 18.84 -5.40
C ALA A 167 9.98 18.92 -4.76
N THR A 168 10.14 18.49 -3.51
CA THR A 168 11.44 18.48 -2.81
C THR A 168 12.25 17.21 -3.06
N ILE A 169 11.63 16.17 -3.61
CA ILE A 169 12.26 14.87 -3.83
C ILE A 169 13.19 14.94 -5.06
N PRO A 170 14.48 14.58 -4.93
CA PRO A 170 15.40 14.51 -6.06
C PRO A 170 14.92 13.52 -7.13
N ARG A 171 15.08 13.87 -8.41
CA ARG A 171 14.59 13.04 -9.54
C ARG A 171 15.21 11.64 -9.57
N ASP A 172 16.46 11.51 -9.14
CA ASP A 172 17.21 10.24 -9.03
C ASP A 172 16.87 9.44 -7.75
N ARG A 173 15.91 9.93 -6.96
CA ARG A 173 15.35 9.27 -5.78
C ARG A 173 13.82 9.17 -5.81
N LEU A 174 13.18 9.67 -6.87
CA LEU A 174 11.74 9.66 -7.06
C LEU A 174 11.30 8.44 -7.87
N LEU A 175 10.33 7.69 -7.36
CA LEU A 175 9.60 6.65 -8.07
C LEU A 175 8.15 7.07 -8.28
N ILE A 176 7.53 6.59 -9.35
CA ILE A 176 6.11 6.84 -9.67
C ILE A 176 5.35 5.52 -9.69
N GLU A 177 4.12 5.55 -9.16
CA GLU A 177 3.24 4.40 -9.16
C GLU A 177 1.78 4.84 -9.17
N THR A 178 0.86 3.92 -9.47
CA THR A 178 -0.58 4.21 -9.42
C THR A 178 -1.23 3.75 -8.13
N ASP A 179 -0.67 2.72 -7.50
CA ASP A 179 -1.30 1.93 -6.45
C ASP A 179 -2.74 1.50 -6.84
N CYS A 180 -2.94 1.20 -8.12
CA CYS A 180 -4.24 0.78 -8.63
C CYS A 180 -4.69 -0.54 -7.97
N PRO A 181 -5.98 -0.71 -7.64
CA PRO A 181 -7.12 0.09 -8.11
C PRO A 181 -7.40 1.36 -7.30
N TRP A 182 -6.55 1.68 -6.33
CA TRP A 182 -6.68 2.80 -5.41
C TRP A 182 -5.98 4.07 -5.92
N CYS A 183 -5.93 5.09 -5.05
CA CYS A 183 -5.22 6.35 -5.31
C CYS A 183 -5.54 7.06 -6.64
N GLU A 184 -6.79 6.96 -7.11
CA GLU A 184 -7.30 7.80 -8.20
C GLU A 184 -7.11 9.30 -7.87
N ILE A 185 -6.54 10.08 -8.80
CA ILE A 185 -6.51 11.53 -8.67
C ILE A 185 -7.90 12.07 -8.99
N ARG A 186 -8.62 12.52 -7.96
CA ARG A 186 -9.99 13.04 -8.07
C ARG A 186 -9.99 14.53 -8.41
N PRO A 187 -11.06 15.07 -9.01
CA PRO A 187 -11.15 16.51 -9.34
C PRO A 187 -10.96 17.46 -8.15
N THR A 188 -11.22 17.00 -6.92
CA THR A 188 -11.03 17.76 -5.69
C THR A 188 -9.57 17.81 -5.21
N HIS A 189 -8.69 16.96 -5.74
CA HIS A 189 -7.28 16.93 -5.34
C HIS A 189 -6.51 18.10 -5.97
N ALA A 190 -5.50 18.60 -5.27
CA ALA A 190 -4.65 19.69 -5.75
C ALA A 190 -3.95 19.33 -7.07
N GLY A 191 -3.44 18.09 -7.19
CA GLY A 191 -2.76 17.60 -8.39
C GLY A 191 -3.64 17.46 -9.63
N ALA A 192 -4.97 17.42 -9.49
CA ALA A 192 -5.88 17.22 -10.62
C ALA A 192 -5.77 18.31 -11.69
N LYS A 193 -5.41 19.53 -11.29
CA LYS A 193 -5.23 20.68 -12.18
C LYS A 193 -4.03 20.53 -13.13
N LEU A 194 -3.12 19.61 -12.83
CA LEU A 194 -1.88 19.39 -13.59
C LEU A 194 -2.03 18.25 -14.62
N ILE A 195 -3.12 17.48 -14.55
CA ILE A 195 -3.38 16.35 -15.44
C ILE A 195 -3.70 16.86 -16.84
N ARG A 196 -3.03 16.27 -17.86
CA ARG A 196 -3.22 16.60 -19.28
C ARG A 196 -3.83 15.44 -20.06
N THR A 197 -3.51 14.22 -19.65
CA THR A 197 -3.98 12.98 -20.27
C THR A 197 -5.25 12.51 -19.54
N SER A 198 -6.26 12.08 -20.28
CA SER A 198 -7.44 11.44 -19.70
C SER A 198 -7.95 10.34 -20.61
N PHE A 199 -8.49 9.29 -20.00
CA PHE A 199 -9.04 8.14 -20.70
C PHE A 199 -10.56 8.11 -20.51
N PRO A 200 -11.32 7.67 -21.52
CA PRO A 200 -12.77 7.61 -21.42
C PRO A 200 -13.18 6.53 -20.41
N ALA A 201 -14.02 6.92 -19.43
CA ALA A 201 -14.44 6.04 -18.34
C ALA A 201 -15.97 5.93 -18.25
N LYS A 202 -16.47 4.71 -18.01
CA LYS A 202 -17.91 4.41 -17.82
C LYS A 202 -18.21 4.01 -16.38
N LYS A 203 -19.47 4.19 -15.97
CA LYS A 203 -19.93 3.68 -14.67
C LYS A 203 -19.84 2.16 -14.66
N LYS A 204 -19.56 1.54 -13.51
CA LYS A 204 -19.44 0.08 -13.38
C LYS A 204 -20.67 -0.67 -13.90
N GLU A 205 -21.87 -0.08 -13.78
CA GLU A 205 -23.12 -0.69 -14.27
C GLU A 205 -23.26 -0.71 -15.80
N ARG A 206 -22.38 0.01 -16.51
CA ARG A 206 -22.35 0.14 -17.97
C ARG A 206 -20.95 -0.13 -18.51
N PHE A 207 -20.27 -1.12 -17.94
CA PHE A 207 -18.95 -1.53 -18.37
C PHE A 207 -18.94 -1.89 -19.86
N GLU A 208 -17.89 -1.47 -20.55
CA GLU A 208 -17.64 -1.80 -21.95
C GLU A 208 -16.13 -2.00 -22.15
N PRO A 209 -15.71 -3.08 -22.85
CA PRO A 209 -14.30 -3.28 -23.19
C PRO A 209 -13.70 -2.07 -23.93
N GLY A 210 -12.47 -1.68 -23.57
CA GLY A 210 -11.79 -0.51 -24.14
C GLY A 210 -12.07 0.80 -23.40
N PHE A 211 -12.92 0.81 -22.38
CA PHE A 211 -13.17 1.96 -21.50
C PHE A 211 -12.73 1.65 -20.07
N MET A 212 -12.23 2.67 -19.36
CA MET A 212 -11.94 2.56 -17.93
C MET A 212 -13.24 2.48 -17.10
N VAL A 213 -13.13 2.02 -15.85
CA VAL A 213 -14.24 2.02 -14.89
C VAL A 213 -14.11 3.19 -13.93
N LYS A 214 -15.15 4.04 -13.84
CA LYS A 214 -15.18 5.18 -12.92
C LYS A 214 -14.98 4.71 -11.47
N GLY A 215 -14.01 5.31 -10.78
CA GLY A 215 -13.66 4.97 -9.40
C GLY A 215 -12.73 3.76 -9.25
N ARG A 216 -12.24 3.17 -10.34
CA ARG A 216 -11.19 2.14 -10.35
C ARG A 216 -9.97 2.72 -11.07
N ASN A 217 -8.92 3.03 -10.32
CA ASN A 217 -7.67 3.47 -10.92
C ASN A 217 -7.02 2.32 -11.70
N GLU A 218 -6.16 2.61 -12.67
CA GLU A 218 -5.48 1.59 -13.49
C GLU A 218 -4.04 2.00 -13.80
N PRO A 219 -3.14 1.05 -14.14
CA PRO A 219 -1.74 1.35 -14.46
C PRO A 219 -1.57 2.36 -15.62
N ALA A 220 -2.55 2.41 -16.54
CA ALA A 220 -2.55 3.34 -17.68
C ALA A 220 -2.49 4.82 -17.26
N ASN A 221 -2.87 5.15 -16.02
CA ASN A 221 -2.88 6.52 -15.51
C ASN A 221 -1.49 7.06 -15.10
N LEU A 222 -0.40 6.34 -15.41
CA LEU A 222 0.97 6.87 -15.32
C LEU A 222 1.34 7.82 -16.48
N VAL A 223 0.56 7.80 -17.57
CA VAL A 223 0.84 8.50 -18.84
C VAL A 223 0.12 9.84 -18.94
#